data_AF-A0A847EYP9-F1
#
_entry.id   AF-A0A847EYP9-F1
#
_cell.length_a   1.000
_cell.length_b   1.000
_cell.length_c   1.000
_cell.angle_alpha   90.00
_cell.angle_beta   90.00
_cell.angle_gamma   90.00
#
_symmetry.space_group_name_H-M   'P 1'
#
loop_
_entity.id
_entity.type
_entity.pdbx_description
1 polymer ?
#
loop_
_entity_poly.entity_id
_entity_poly.type
_entity_poly.pdbx_seq_one_letter_code
_entity_poly.pdbx_strand_id
1 'polypeptide(L)'
;ALQTFDTLEARYPESEHLEQAWYISYLAHKQARRDDAANQVRRKLLDQFPESQSASKLADSLYIEHLIEMYLVQDTLYETTYLRFANQEADSLFASSQWAKTRYPFNTHMPRYLFLEALQHGRMGAAEAFHDTLTTLVAKYPKSDLIPVVNAMLALWDSGKRPVPSSGYVSLFGLENLLTEGDQNSQDSLLLKLTYTPEEPHTLVMAYPTDSVNGNRLQFDVALYNFTTFLIKDYELSLAKVGQMNVLLVQGFENAADVLRYRAWINFQNQAPTDKYPGLRLIPISNNNLPLLEQGLDPSLYWLFFLDHYTPSEPIIP
;
A
#
# COMPACT_ATOMS: atom_id res chain seq x y z
N ALA A 1 -6.77 -16.11 -23.33
CA ALA A 1 -6.58 -14.72 -22.88
C ALA A 1 -6.26 -13.80 -24.06
N LEU A 2 -5.03 -13.78 -24.62
CA LEU A 2 -4.68 -12.84 -25.70
C LEU A 2 -5.55 -12.96 -26.97
N GLN A 3 -5.74 -14.19 -27.50
CA GLN A 3 -6.67 -14.41 -28.64
C GLN A 3 -8.14 -14.05 -28.33
N THR A 4 -8.50 -14.05 -27.06
CA THR A 4 -9.84 -13.70 -26.57
C THR A 4 -10.07 -12.19 -26.61
N PHE A 5 -9.01 -11.39 -26.44
CA PHE A 5 -9.10 -9.93 -26.50
C PHE A 5 -9.17 -9.41 -27.95
N ASP A 6 -8.40 -9.99 -28.87
CA ASP A 6 -8.47 -9.64 -30.29
C ASP A 6 -9.87 -9.92 -30.88
N THR A 7 -10.52 -10.99 -30.42
CA THR A 7 -11.90 -11.33 -30.81
C THR A 7 -12.95 -10.46 -30.13
N LEU A 8 -12.68 -9.91 -28.95
CA LEU A 8 -13.56 -9.01 -28.22
C LEU A 8 -13.57 -7.61 -28.85
N GLU A 9 -12.39 -7.10 -29.25
CA GLU A 9 -12.24 -5.85 -30.02
C GLU A 9 -13.00 -5.93 -31.36
N ALA A 10 -12.86 -7.05 -32.08
CA ALA A 10 -13.51 -7.25 -33.38
C ALA A 10 -15.05 -7.37 -33.27
N ARG A 11 -15.58 -7.83 -32.13
CA ARG A 11 -17.03 -8.00 -31.92
C ARG A 11 -17.72 -6.79 -31.30
N TYR A 12 -17.03 -6.02 -30.46
CA TYR A 12 -17.62 -4.92 -29.70
C TYR A 12 -16.72 -3.66 -29.71
N PRO A 13 -16.54 -3.02 -30.88
CA PRO A 13 -15.63 -1.88 -31.05
C PRO A 13 -16.05 -0.61 -30.30
N GLU A 14 -17.30 -0.51 -29.84
CA GLU A 14 -17.83 0.64 -29.08
C GLU A 14 -18.15 0.31 -27.61
N SER A 15 -17.61 -0.79 -27.09
CA SER A 15 -17.84 -1.17 -25.69
C SER A 15 -17.21 -0.19 -24.71
N GLU A 16 -17.93 0.18 -23.66
CA GLU A 16 -17.40 0.97 -22.53
C GLU A 16 -16.25 0.26 -21.79
N HIS A 17 -16.16 -1.08 -21.91
CA HIS A 17 -15.10 -1.88 -21.31
C HIS A 17 -13.86 -2.01 -22.20
N LEU A 18 -13.86 -1.40 -23.39
CA LEU A 18 -12.77 -1.55 -24.35
C LEU A 18 -11.46 -0.97 -23.82
N GLU A 19 -11.51 0.17 -23.11
CA GLU A 19 -10.34 0.75 -22.43
C GLU A 19 -9.70 -0.27 -21.48
N GLN A 20 -10.51 -0.85 -20.58
CA GLN A 20 -10.03 -1.77 -19.56
C GLN A 20 -9.54 -3.08 -20.20
N ALA A 21 -10.24 -3.58 -21.22
CA ALA A 21 -9.81 -4.74 -21.99
C ALA A 21 -8.44 -4.53 -22.67
N TRP A 22 -8.20 -3.35 -23.22
CA TRP A 22 -6.91 -2.98 -23.82
C TRP A 22 -5.82 -2.78 -22.78
N TYR A 23 -6.13 -2.16 -21.64
CA TYR A 23 -5.17 -2.06 -20.54
C TYR A 23 -4.72 -3.46 -20.09
N ILE A 24 -5.68 -4.37 -19.88
CA ILE A 24 -5.41 -5.77 -19.53
C ILE A 24 -4.58 -6.49 -20.60
N SER A 25 -4.91 -6.28 -21.88
CA SER A 25 -4.16 -6.85 -23.00
C SER A 25 -2.71 -6.35 -23.03
N TYR A 26 -2.48 -5.06 -22.78
CA TYR A 26 -1.15 -4.49 -22.62
C TYR A 26 -0.38 -5.19 -21.48
N LEU A 27 -0.98 -5.34 -20.29
CA LEU A 27 -0.34 -6.01 -19.16
C LEU A 27 0.02 -7.47 -19.51
N ALA A 28 -0.89 -8.20 -20.15
CA ALA A 28 -0.68 -9.59 -20.56
C ALA A 28 0.46 -9.71 -21.60
N HIS A 29 0.59 -8.76 -22.53
CA HIS A 29 1.71 -8.73 -23.47
C HIS A 29 3.04 -8.42 -22.79
N LYS A 30 3.07 -7.49 -21.83
CA LYS A 30 4.26 -7.20 -21.02
C LYS A 30 4.69 -8.42 -20.22
N GLN A 31 3.74 -9.12 -19.60
CA GLN A 31 4.00 -10.37 -18.87
C GLN A 31 4.57 -11.47 -19.79
N ALA A 32 4.05 -11.59 -21.01
CA ALA A 32 4.53 -12.54 -22.01
C ALA A 32 5.84 -12.11 -22.70
N ARG A 33 6.47 -11.01 -22.28
CA ARG A 33 7.67 -10.40 -22.90
C ARG A 33 7.50 -10.13 -24.40
N ARG A 34 6.30 -9.71 -24.80
CA ARG A 34 5.96 -9.33 -26.19
C ARG A 34 5.87 -7.81 -26.29
N ASP A 35 7.01 -7.12 -26.13
CA ASP A 35 7.05 -5.67 -26.03
C ASP A 35 6.49 -4.94 -27.27
N ASP A 36 6.72 -5.48 -28.48
CA ASP A 36 6.15 -4.91 -29.70
C ASP A 36 4.62 -4.93 -29.71
N ALA A 37 4.02 -6.05 -29.25
CA ALA A 37 2.57 -6.18 -29.16
C ALA A 37 2.00 -5.32 -28.02
N ALA A 38 2.69 -5.25 -26.87
CA ALA A 38 2.33 -4.33 -25.80
C ALA A 38 2.31 -2.89 -26.30
N ASN A 39 3.35 -2.46 -27.02
CA ASN A 39 3.44 -1.10 -27.57
C ASN A 39 2.37 -0.80 -28.63
N GLN A 40 1.92 -1.79 -29.39
CA GLN A 40 0.76 -1.63 -30.29
C GLN A 40 -0.51 -1.34 -29.51
N VAL A 41 -0.81 -2.13 -28.48
CA VAL A 41 -2.00 -1.92 -27.62
C VAL A 41 -1.92 -0.58 -26.88
N ARG A 42 -0.74 -0.22 -26.36
CA ARG A 42 -0.49 1.09 -25.72
C ARG A 42 -0.84 2.24 -26.66
N ARG A 43 -0.39 2.21 -27.92
CA ARG A 43 -0.69 3.28 -28.89
C ARG A 43 -2.19 3.39 -29.15
N LYS A 44 -2.88 2.26 -29.37
CA LYS A 44 -4.34 2.25 -29.54
C LYS A 44 -5.04 2.90 -28.34
N LEU A 45 -4.63 2.57 -27.12
CA LEU A 45 -5.21 3.11 -25.90
C LEU A 45 -4.98 4.62 -25.79
N LEU A 46 -3.77 5.10 -26.07
CA LEU A 46 -3.46 6.54 -26.08
C LEU A 46 -4.20 7.31 -27.17
N ASP A 47 -4.39 6.70 -28.34
CA ASP A 47 -5.06 7.34 -29.48
C ASP A 47 -6.59 7.43 -29.28
N GLN A 48 -7.23 6.37 -28.75
CA GLN A 48 -8.69 6.29 -28.63
C GLN A 48 -9.22 6.76 -27.27
N PHE A 49 -8.41 6.66 -26.21
CA PHE A 49 -8.81 7.01 -24.85
C PHE A 49 -7.81 7.99 -24.19
N PRO A 50 -7.40 9.10 -24.83
CA PRO A 50 -6.29 9.94 -24.36
C PRO A 50 -6.46 10.51 -22.95
N GLU A 51 -7.69 10.77 -22.52
CA GLU A 51 -8.02 11.35 -21.21
C GLU A 51 -8.28 10.28 -20.12
N SER A 52 -8.15 9.00 -20.46
CA SER A 52 -8.50 7.92 -19.53
C SER A 52 -7.43 7.69 -18.48
N GLN A 53 -7.81 7.05 -17.37
CA GLN A 53 -6.86 6.71 -16.32
C GLN A 53 -5.80 5.72 -16.82
N SER A 54 -6.19 4.76 -17.66
CA SER A 54 -5.27 3.82 -18.30
C SER A 54 -4.30 4.55 -19.23
N ALA A 55 -4.77 5.54 -20.01
CA ALA A 55 -3.93 6.33 -20.90
C ALA A 55 -2.93 7.18 -20.12
N SER A 56 -3.36 7.80 -19.02
CA SER A 56 -2.48 8.57 -18.14
C SER A 56 -1.33 7.70 -17.58
N LYS A 57 -1.62 6.47 -17.15
CA LYS A 57 -0.61 5.50 -16.70
C LYS A 57 0.34 5.10 -17.84
N LEU A 58 -0.22 4.78 -19.00
CA LEU A 58 0.55 4.31 -20.15
C LEU A 58 1.18 5.43 -20.98
N ALA A 59 0.97 6.71 -20.65
CA ALA A 59 1.68 7.82 -21.28
C ALA A 59 3.20 7.64 -21.13
N ASP A 60 3.63 7.05 -20.02
CA ASP A 60 4.97 6.53 -19.83
C ASP A 60 5.17 5.20 -20.59
N SER A 61 6.05 5.19 -21.58
CA SER A 61 6.36 3.98 -22.35
C SER A 61 7.05 2.89 -21.54
N LEU A 62 7.66 3.26 -20.42
CA LEU A 62 8.36 2.38 -19.49
C LEU A 62 7.58 2.21 -18.19
N TYR A 63 6.26 2.41 -18.20
CA TYR A 63 5.41 2.37 -17.02
C TYR A 63 5.66 1.15 -16.11
N ILE A 64 5.74 -0.06 -16.68
CA ILE A 64 5.96 -1.29 -15.90
C ILE A 64 7.38 -1.33 -15.33
N GLU A 65 8.38 -0.97 -16.13
CA GLU A 65 9.77 -0.90 -15.71
C GLU A 65 9.96 0.11 -14.58
N HIS A 66 9.34 1.27 -14.71
CA HIS A 66 9.39 2.34 -13.70
C HIS A 66 8.62 1.99 -12.44
N LEU A 67 7.51 1.25 -12.54
CA LEU A 67 6.85 0.70 -11.36
C LEU A 67 7.73 -0.31 -10.62
N ILE A 68 8.40 -1.22 -11.35
CA ILE A 68 9.31 -2.18 -10.76
C ILE A 68 10.52 -1.47 -10.13
N GLU A 69 11.14 -0.55 -10.87
CA GLU A 69 12.25 0.28 -10.40
C GLU A 69 11.85 1.04 -9.13
N MET A 70 10.71 1.73 -9.14
CA MET A 70 10.15 2.45 -7.98
C MET A 70 10.13 1.54 -6.74
N TYR A 71 9.51 0.36 -6.84
CA TYR A 71 9.42 -0.54 -5.69
C TYR A 71 10.79 -0.98 -5.17
N LEU A 72 11.80 -1.08 -6.03
CA LEU A 72 13.16 -1.43 -5.65
C LEU A 72 13.93 -0.27 -5.01
N VAL A 73 13.70 0.97 -5.43
CA VAL A 73 14.52 2.13 -5.03
C VAL A 73 13.83 3.08 -4.04
N GLN A 74 12.51 2.99 -3.85
CA GLN A 74 11.73 3.96 -3.07
C GLN A 74 12.23 4.14 -1.63
N ASP A 75 12.68 3.07 -0.97
CA ASP A 75 13.21 3.11 0.39
C ASP A 75 14.54 3.85 0.44
N THR A 76 15.48 3.50 -0.45
CA THR A 76 16.80 4.13 -0.51
C THR A 76 16.68 5.62 -0.88
N LEU A 77 15.75 5.97 -1.76
CA LEU A 77 15.46 7.36 -2.11
C LEU A 77 14.91 8.14 -0.92
N TYR A 78 13.97 7.53 -0.18
CA TYR A 78 13.41 8.15 1.02
C TYR A 78 14.48 8.31 2.10
N GLU A 79 15.27 7.27 2.38
CA GLU A 79 16.38 7.31 3.34
C GLU A 79 17.39 8.40 2.97
N THR A 80 17.77 8.50 1.70
CA THR A 80 18.66 9.56 1.21
C THR A 80 18.03 10.94 1.43
N THR A 81 16.73 11.10 1.15
CA THR A 81 16.02 12.37 1.37
C THR A 81 15.92 12.73 2.85
N TYR A 82 15.70 11.74 3.71
CA TYR A 82 15.72 11.89 5.15
C TYR A 82 17.11 12.30 5.67
N LEU A 83 18.19 11.71 5.14
CA LEU A 83 19.56 12.11 5.48
C LEU A 83 19.84 13.57 5.07
N ARG A 84 19.33 14.01 3.92
CA ARG A 84 19.41 15.43 3.51
C ARG A 84 18.65 16.35 4.46
N PHE A 85 17.44 15.96 4.88
CA PHE A 85 16.69 16.67 5.91
C PHE A 85 17.46 16.76 7.24
N ALA A 86 18.04 15.64 7.67
CA ALA A 86 18.85 15.53 8.88
C ALA A 86 20.09 16.44 8.84
N ASN A 87 20.76 16.50 7.68
CA ASN A 87 21.95 17.31 7.44
C ASN A 87 21.65 18.78 7.09
N GLN A 88 20.39 19.22 7.18
CA GLN A 88 19.93 20.59 6.90
C GLN A 88 20.12 21.04 5.43
N GLU A 89 20.16 20.09 4.49
CA GLU A 89 20.26 20.36 3.05
C GLU A 89 18.87 20.64 2.44
N ALA A 90 18.31 21.83 2.73
CA ALA A 90 16.94 22.21 2.39
C ALA A 90 16.59 22.14 0.88
N ASP A 91 17.43 22.75 0.03
CA ASP A 91 17.19 22.79 -1.43
C ASP A 91 17.26 21.39 -2.03
N SER A 92 18.14 20.55 -1.49
CA SER A 92 18.27 19.15 -1.90
C SER A 92 17.06 18.31 -1.50
N LEU A 93 16.35 18.65 -0.43
CA LEU A 93 15.15 17.94 0.01
C LEU A 93 13.96 18.19 -0.92
N PHE A 94 13.61 19.46 -1.18
CA PHE A 94 12.49 19.80 -2.04
C PHE A 94 12.70 19.28 -3.48
N ALA A 95 13.93 19.38 -3.98
CA ALA A 95 14.30 18.78 -5.27
C ALA A 95 14.10 17.25 -5.27
N SER A 96 14.53 16.54 -4.21
CA SER A 96 14.38 15.08 -4.13
C SER A 96 12.91 14.66 -4.06
N SER A 97 12.10 15.39 -3.30
CA SER A 97 10.66 15.15 -3.17
C SER A 97 9.92 15.40 -4.49
N GLN A 98 10.18 16.53 -5.16
CA GLN A 98 9.58 16.83 -6.46
C GLN A 98 10.00 15.82 -7.54
N TRP A 99 11.27 15.41 -7.53
CA TRP A 99 11.76 14.36 -8.41
C TRP A 99 11.06 13.04 -8.14
N ALA A 100 10.95 12.60 -6.88
CA ALA A 100 10.23 11.38 -6.50
C ALA A 100 8.76 11.43 -6.91
N LYS A 101 8.09 12.55 -6.70
CA LYS A 101 6.69 12.77 -7.09
C LYS A 101 6.46 12.70 -8.60
N THR A 102 7.38 13.27 -9.38
CA THR A 102 7.29 13.32 -10.84
C THR A 102 7.66 11.97 -11.48
N ARG A 103 8.74 11.36 -10.98
CA ARG A 103 9.30 10.12 -11.51
C ARG A 103 8.51 8.88 -11.06
N TYR A 104 7.99 8.91 -9.83
CA TYR A 104 7.34 7.79 -9.15
C TYR A 104 6.04 8.22 -8.45
N PRO A 105 5.00 8.61 -9.19
CA PRO A 105 3.75 9.15 -8.64
C PRO A 105 2.98 8.16 -7.73
N PHE A 106 3.28 6.86 -7.80
CA PHE A 106 2.68 5.80 -6.99
C PHE A 106 3.53 5.38 -5.77
N ASN A 107 4.58 6.13 -5.44
CA ASN A 107 5.45 5.83 -4.31
C ASN A 107 4.66 5.86 -2.98
N THR A 108 4.79 4.80 -2.17
CA THR A 108 4.10 4.66 -0.88
C THR A 108 4.63 5.61 0.20
N HIS A 109 5.85 6.15 0.04
CA HIS A 109 6.47 7.11 0.95
C HIS A 109 6.03 8.56 0.71
N MET A 110 5.17 8.85 -0.27
CA MET A 110 4.71 10.22 -0.55
C MET A 110 4.16 10.99 0.66
N PRO A 111 3.37 10.38 1.59
CA PRO A 111 2.97 11.03 2.83
C PRO A 111 4.18 11.46 3.69
N ARG A 112 5.24 10.64 3.72
CA ARG A 112 6.46 10.90 4.48
C ARG A 112 7.31 12.01 3.84
N TYR A 113 7.37 12.06 2.50
CA TYR A 113 7.98 13.20 1.79
C TYR A 113 7.26 14.51 2.12
N LEU A 114 5.92 14.56 2.03
CA LEU A 114 5.14 15.75 2.40
C LEU A 114 5.35 16.13 3.87
N PHE A 115 5.47 15.15 4.75
CA PHE A 115 5.73 15.42 6.16
C PHE A 115 7.11 16.05 6.38
N LEU A 116 8.16 15.55 5.71
CA LEU A 116 9.50 16.17 5.77
C LEU A 116 9.50 17.58 5.17
N GLU A 117 8.77 17.82 4.08
CA GLU A 117 8.57 19.16 3.51
C GLU A 117 7.90 20.10 4.51
N ALA A 118 6.82 19.66 5.17
CA ALA A 118 6.15 20.44 6.21
C ALA A 118 7.13 20.82 7.32
N LEU A 119 7.86 19.85 7.87
CA LEU A 119 8.87 20.12 8.92
C LEU A 119 9.95 21.10 8.45
N GLN A 120 10.38 21.01 7.20
CA GLN A 120 11.36 21.91 6.63
C GLN A 120 10.81 23.34 6.50
N HIS A 121 9.56 23.52 6.08
CA HIS A 121 8.88 24.82 6.12
C HIS A 121 8.83 25.41 7.53
N GLY A 122 8.55 24.57 8.53
CA GLY A 122 8.57 24.96 9.94
C GLY A 122 9.94 25.48 10.40
N ARG A 123 11.03 24.79 10.02
CA ARG A 123 12.42 25.22 10.30
C ARG A 123 12.76 26.56 9.65
N MET A 124 12.26 26.79 8.43
CA MET A 124 12.48 28.02 7.68
C MET A 124 11.61 29.19 8.16
N GLY A 125 10.72 28.98 9.13
CA GLY A 125 9.77 29.99 9.58
C GLY A 125 8.63 30.28 8.60
N ALA A 126 8.47 29.43 7.58
CA ALA A 126 7.37 29.51 6.61
C ALA A 126 6.12 28.86 7.21
N ALA A 127 5.52 29.52 8.20
CA ALA A 127 4.42 28.98 8.99
C ALA A 127 3.20 28.58 8.15
N GLU A 128 2.78 29.42 7.19
CA GLU A 128 1.65 29.09 6.31
C GLU A 128 1.96 27.88 5.42
N ALA A 129 3.17 27.78 4.86
CA ALA A 129 3.58 26.63 4.03
C ALA A 129 3.69 25.33 4.85
N PHE A 130 4.05 25.42 6.13
CA PHE A 130 3.98 24.29 7.07
C PHE A 130 2.53 23.81 7.20
N HIS A 131 1.60 24.72 7.47
CA HIS A 131 0.17 24.40 7.63
C HIS A 131 -0.42 23.79 6.34
N ASP A 132 -0.25 24.46 5.20
CA ASP A 132 -0.82 24.02 3.92
C ASP A 132 -0.33 22.64 3.49
N THR A 133 0.94 22.33 3.75
CA THR A 133 1.52 21.02 3.45
C THR A 133 0.92 19.92 4.35
N LEU A 134 0.72 20.20 5.66
CA LEU A 134 0.04 19.28 6.57
C LEU A 134 -1.43 19.06 6.18
N THR A 135 -2.16 20.12 5.82
CA THR A 135 -3.54 20.01 5.34
C THR A 135 -3.61 19.19 4.05
N THR A 136 -2.65 19.37 3.14
CA THR A 136 -2.53 18.58 1.91
C THR A 136 -2.30 17.10 2.22
N LEU A 137 -1.47 16.79 3.21
CA LEU A 137 -1.22 15.42 3.65
C LEU A 137 -2.52 14.75 4.14
N VAL A 138 -3.28 15.42 5.00
CA VAL A 138 -4.58 14.90 5.49
C VAL A 138 -5.58 14.68 4.35
N ALA A 139 -5.68 15.64 3.42
CA ALA A 139 -6.63 15.56 2.32
C ALA A 139 -6.29 14.45 1.31
N LYS A 140 -5.00 14.25 1.00
CA LYS A 140 -4.56 13.30 -0.03
C LYS A 140 -4.25 11.91 0.50
N TYR A 141 -3.87 11.78 1.77
CA TYR A 141 -3.42 10.54 2.37
C TYR A 141 -4.09 10.26 3.73
N PRO A 142 -5.43 10.25 3.81
CA PRO A 142 -6.17 10.15 5.08
C PRO A 142 -5.96 8.82 5.82
N LYS A 143 -5.41 7.80 5.17
CA LYS A 143 -5.07 6.49 5.78
C LYS A 143 -3.59 6.38 6.21
N SER A 144 -2.78 7.44 6.11
CA SER A 144 -1.36 7.37 6.48
C SER A 144 -1.19 7.18 7.99
N ASP A 145 -0.17 6.41 8.37
CA ASP A 145 0.37 6.28 9.73
C ASP A 145 0.72 7.63 10.39
N LEU A 146 0.96 8.68 9.58
CA LEU A 146 1.27 10.02 10.05
C LEU A 146 0.04 10.85 10.41
N ILE A 147 -1.18 10.40 10.11
CA ILE A 147 -2.39 11.22 10.33
C ILE A 147 -2.60 11.61 11.79
N PRO A 148 -2.39 10.74 12.79
CA PRO A 148 -2.49 11.14 14.20
C PRO A 148 -1.55 12.29 14.58
N VAL A 149 -0.27 12.21 14.17
CA VAL A 149 0.72 13.27 14.45
C VAL A 149 0.42 14.56 13.69
N VAL A 150 0.00 14.45 12.43
CA VAL A 150 -0.36 15.60 11.59
C VAL A 150 -1.57 16.32 12.17
N ASN A 151 -2.61 15.60 12.59
CA ASN A 151 -3.79 16.19 13.23
C ASN A 151 -3.43 16.86 14.57
N ALA A 152 -2.53 16.27 15.37
CA ALA A 152 -2.04 16.91 16.59
C ALA A 152 -1.29 18.22 16.29
N MET A 153 -0.48 18.27 15.24
CA MET A 153 0.21 19.49 14.80
C MET A 153 -0.77 20.56 14.29
N LEU A 154 -1.79 20.18 13.54
CA LEU A 154 -2.86 21.09 13.09
C LEU A 154 -3.69 21.61 14.28
N ALA A 155 -4.01 20.78 15.28
CA ALA A 155 -4.68 21.24 16.48
C ALA A 155 -3.85 22.26 17.28
N LEU A 156 -2.51 22.09 17.32
CA LEU A 156 -1.62 23.09 17.91
C LEU A 156 -1.67 24.41 17.11
N TRP A 157 -1.72 24.33 15.79
CA TRP A 157 -1.91 25.51 14.93
C TRP A 157 -3.22 26.24 15.23
N ASP A 158 -4.32 25.51 15.34
CA ASP A 158 -5.65 26.06 15.65
C ASP A 158 -5.69 26.71 17.04
N SER A 159 -4.90 26.20 17.99
CA SER A 159 -4.71 26.81 19.32
C SER A 159 -3.86 28.09 19.33
N GLY A 160 -3.43 28.57 18.16
CA GLY A 160 -2.61 29.78 18.01
C GLY A 160 -1.09 29.54 18.13
N LYS A 161 -0.64 28.30 18.28
CA LYS A 161 0.80 27.98 18.29
C LYS A 161 1.32 27.96 16.85
N ARG A 162 2.58 28.34 16.66
CA ARG A 162 3.24 28.37 15.33
C ARG A 162 4.57 27.63 15.39
N PRO A 163 5.02 27.01 14.29
CA PRO A 163 6.33 26.40 14.24
C PRO A 163 7.40 27.48 14.49
N VAL A 164 8.29 27.21 15.43
CA VAL A 164 9.40 28.11 15.76
C VAL A 164 10.61 27.70 14.94
N PRO A 165 11.26 28.63 14.20
CA PRO A 165 12.51 28.35 13.50
C PRO A 165 13.54 27.80 14.49
N SER A 166 13.97 26.56 14.28
CA SER A 166 15.01 25.93 15.10
C SER A 166 15.94 25.11 14.23
N SER A 167 17.25 25.23 14.47
CA SER A 167 18.31 24.45 13.79
C SER A 167 18.47 23.04 14.38
N GLY A 168 17.67 22.70 15.40
CA GLY A 168 17.72 21.43 16.11
C GLY A 168 16.83 20.34 15.48
N TYR A 169 17.25 19.09 15.64
CA TYR A 169 16.42 17.91 15.42
C TYR A 169 15.09 18.04 16.18
N VAL A 170 13.96 18.12 15.47
CA VAL A 170 12.66 17.77 16.06
C VAL A 170 12.69 16.26 16.20
N SER A 171 12.91 15.76 17.40
CA SER A 171 12.89 14.32 17.68
C SER A 171 11.44 13.83 17.56
N LEU A 172 11.06 13.40 16.36
CA LEU A 172 9.76 12.80 16.04
C LEU A 172 9.46 11.55 16.91
N PHE A 173 10.51 10.94 17.49
CA PHE A 173 10.42 9.84 18.45
C PHE A 173 9.77 10.19 19.79
N GLY A 174 9.50 11.48 20.06
CA GLY A 174 8.80 11.92 21.27
C GLY A 174 7.26 11.95 21.15
N LEU A 175 6.71 11.81 19.95
CA LEU A 175 5.27 11.87 19.70
C LEU A 175 4.57 10.51 19.88
N GLU A 176 5.29 9.40 19.70
CA GLU A 176 4.76 8.05 19.93
C GLU A 176 4.39 7.83 21.42
N ASN A 177 5.07 8.50 22.35
CA ASN A 177 4.77 8.44 23.79
C ASN A 177 3.55 9.28 24.20
N LEU A 178 3.01 10.13 23.32
CA LEU A 178 1.80 10.93 23.58
C LEU A 178 0.52 10.25 23.08
N LEU A 179 0.64 9.17 22.30
CA LEU A 179 -0.49 8.46 21.67
C LEU A 179 -0.86 7.15 22.39
N THR A 180 -0.08 6.75 23.41
CA THR A 180 -0.24 5.49 24.15
C THR A 180 -1.02 5.63 25.46
N GLU A 181 -1.43 6.83 25.87
CA GLU A 181 -2.31 7.02 27.02
C GLU A 181 -3.79 6.85 26.61
N GLY A 182 -4.22 5.59 26.47
CA GLY A 182 -5.61 5.29 26.13
C GLY A 182 -6.00 3.81 26.21
N ASP A 183 -5.39 3.01 27.07
CA ASP A 183 -5.70 1.58 27.17
C ASP A 183 -6.74 1.28 28.26
N GLN A 184 -7.99 1.09 27.84
CA GLN A 184 -9.14 0.70 28.67
C GLN A 184 -9.95 -0.44 28.02
N ASN A 185 -9.31 -1.38 27.32
CA ASN A 185 -9.99 -2.59 26.83
C ASN A 185 -9.29 -3.84 27.37
N SER A 186 -9.96 -4.60 28.25
CA SER A 186 -9.48 -5.92 28.63
C SER A 186 -9.56 -6.88 27.43
N GLN A 187 -8.56 -7.76 27.28
CA GLN A 187 -8.50 -8.79 26.22
C GLN A 187 -9.80 -9.61 26.15
N ASP A 188 -10.38 -9.96 27.32
CA ASP A 188 -11.65 -10.69 27.44
C ASP A 188 -12.83 -9.97 26.78
N SER A 189 -12.87 -8.63 26.85
CA SER A 189 -13.97 -7.84 26.25
C SER A 189 -13.86 -7.73 24.73
N LEU A 190 -12.64 -7.79 24.18
CA LEU A 190 -12.40 -7.76 22.73
C LEU A 190 -12.60 -9.15 22.11
N LEU A 191 -12.19 -10.21 22.82
CA LEU A 191 -12.43 -11.61 22.45
C LEU A 191 -13.91 -11.90 22.22
N LEU A 192 -14.80 -11.42 23.10
CA LEU A 192 -16.25 -11.62 22.99
C LEU A 192 -16.88 -10.92 21.78
N LYS A 193 -16.17 -10.01 21.11
CA LYS A 193 -16.64 -9.29 19.91
C LYS A 193 -16.26 -10.02 18.61
N LEU A 194 -15.37 -11.00 18.65
CA LEU A 194 -14.99 -11.77 17.46
C LEU A 194 -16.21 -12.50 16.91
N THR A 195 -16.47 -12.29 15.62
CA THR A 195 -17.61 -12.90 14.94
C THR A 195 -17.17 -13.58 13.65
N TYR A 196 -17.66 -14.79 13.39
CA TYR A 196 -17.40 -15.49 12.14
C TYR A 196 -18.42 -15.07 11.08
N THR A 197 -17.99 -14.24 10.14
CA THR A 197 -18.82 -13.67 9.07
C THR A 197 -18.23 -13.99 7.69
N PRO A 198 -18.30 -15.26 7.23
CA PRO A 198 -17.61 -15.69 6.01
C PRO A 198 -18.10 -15.02 4.73
N GLU A 199 -19.34 -14.53 4.71
CA GLU A 199 -19.94 -13.84 3.54
C GLU A 199 -19.51 -12.37 3.41
N GLU A 200 -18.90 -11.79 4.44
CA GLU A 200 -18.49 -10.39 4.42
C GLU A 200 -17.14 -10.19 3.73
N PRO A 201 -16.80 -8.97 3.28
CA PRO A 201 -15.48 -8.67 2.74
C PRO A 201 -14.34 -9.03 3.70
N HIS A 202 -13.28 -9.61 3.15
CA HIS A 202 -12.10 -10.04 3.90
C HIS A 202 -10.84 -9.29 3.49
N THR A 203 -9.90 -9.24 4.42
CA THR A 203 -8.53 -8.78 4.24
C THR A 203 -7.60 -9.96 4.50
N LEU A 204 -6.60 -10.16 3.64
CA LEU A 204 -5.50 -11.08 3.96
C LEU A 204 -4.42 -10.29 4.68
N VAL A 205 -4.19 -10.65 5.94
CA VAL A 205 -3.10 -10.12 6.74
C VAL A 205 -1.88 -11.02 6.58
N MET A 206 -0.84 -10.49 5.95
CA MET A 206 0.45 -11.15 5.83
C MET A 206 1.39 -10.62 6.92
N ALA A 207 1.43 -11.32 8.04
CA ALA A 207 2.26 -10.96 9.18
C ALA A 207 3.69 -11.49 9.02
N TYR A 208 4.68 -10.65 9.27
CA TYR A 208 6.09 -11.01 9.07
C TYR A 208 7.02 -10.48 10.18
N PRO A 209 8.11 -11.21 10.48
CA PRO A 209 9.13 -10.77 11.43
C PRO A 209 10.11 -9.76 10.78
N THR A 210 10.30 -8.58 11.37
CA THR A 210 11.11 -7.50 10.77
C THR A 210 12.61 -7.70 10.84
N ASP A 211 13.08 -8.63 11.68
CA ASP A 211 14.49 -8.98 11.78
C ASP A 211 15.00 -9.76 10.54
N SER A 212 14.09 -10.41 9.82
CA SER A 212 14.40 -11.34 8.74
C SER A 212 13.60 -11.10 7.45
N VAL A 213 12.50 -10.35 7.52
CA VAL A 213 11.66 -10.02 6.36
C VAL A 213 11.59 -8.50 6.16
N ASN A 214 11.95 -8.06 4.95
CA ASN A 214 11.73 -6.69 4.51
C ASN A 214 10.29 -6.56 3.95
N GLY A 215 9.47 -5.74 4.60
CA GLY A 215 8.06 -5.55 4.25
C GLY A 215 7.82 -5.00 2.84
N ASN A 216 8.65 -4.06 2.38
CA ASN A 216 8.55 -3.50 1.03
C ASN A 216 8.88 -4.54 -0.05
N ARG A 217 9.85 -5.41 0.23
CA ARG A 217 10.21 -6.52 -0.66
C ARG A 217 9.08 -7.56 -0.74
N LEU A 218 8.45 -7.87 0.40
CA LEU A 218 7.25 -8.70 0.44
C LEU A 218 6.09 -8.06 -0.34
N GLN A 219 5.82 -6.77 -0.12
CA GLN A 219 4.79 -6.02 -0.85
C GLN A 219 5.04 -6.02 -2.36
N PHE A 220 6.29 -5.86 -2.81
CA PHE A 220 6.67 -5.96 -4.20
C PHE A 220 6.37 -7.35 -4.79
N ASP A 221 6.77 -8.42 -4.10
CA ASP A 221 6.53 -9.78 -4.59
C ASP A 221 5.03 -10.10 -4.67
N VAL A 222 4.23 -9.60 -3.72
CA VAL A 222 2.77 -9.71 -3.74
C VAL A 222 2.17 -8.88 -4.87
N ALA A 223 2.63 -7.65 -5.08
CA ALA A 223 2.19 -6.80 -6.19
C ALA A 223 2.53 -7.44 -7.55
N LEU A 224 3.73 -7.99 -7.69
CA LEU A 224 4.17 -8.69 -8.89
C LEU A 224 3.36 -9.97 -9.13
N TYR A 225 3.09 -10.76 -8.09
CA TYR A 225 2.20 -11.91 -8.18
C TYR A 225 0.79 -11.49 -8.62
N ASN A 226 0.24 -10.45 -7.99
CA ASN A 226 -1.09 -9.93 -8.31
C ASN A 226 -1.17 -9.51 -9.78
N PHE A 227 -0.20 -8.72 -10.22
CA PHE A 227 -0.07 -8.24 -11.59
C PHE A 227 0.03 -9.38 -12.60
N THR A 228 0.80 -10.43 -12.30
CA THR A 228 1.01 -11.56 -13.22
C THR A 228 -0.11 -12.60 -13.18
N THR A 229 -0.94 -12.62 -12.14
CA THR A 229 -1.94 -13.69 -11.96
C THR A 229 -3.37 -13.20 -12.15
N PHE A 230 -3.68 -11.97 -11.74
CA PHE A 230 -5.03 -11.41 -11.77
C PHE A 230 -5.09 -10.21 -12.71
N LEU A 231 -5.85 -10.37 -13.79
CA LEU A 231 -6.00 -9.36 -14.82
C LEU A 231 -7.14 -8.36 -14.52
N ILE A 232 -8.12 -8.73 -13.70
CA ILE A 232 -9.38 -7.97 -13.53
C ILE A 232 -9.59 -7.45 -12.08
N LYS A 233 -8.85 -7.98 -11.10
CA LYS A 233 -9.00 -7.59 -9.68
C LYS A 233 -7.90 -6.60 -9.26
N ASP A 234 -8.32 -5.44 -8.75
CA ASP A 234 -7.45 -4.45 -8.11
C ASP A 234 -7.38 -4.74 -6.60
N TYR A 235 -6.32 -5.42 -6.17
CA TYR A 235 -6.04 -5.60 -4.74
C TYR A 235 -5.29 -4.38 -4.19
N GLU A 236 -5.82 -3.77 -3.12
CA GLU A 236 -5.13 -2.70 -2.39
C GLU A 236 -4.11 -3.32 -1.43
N LEU A 237 -2.86 -2.85 -1.50
CA LEU A 237 -1.75 -3.32 -0.67
C LEU A 237 -1.31 -2.21 0.28
N SER A 238 -1.35 -2.45 1.59
CA SER A 238 -0.88 -1.49 2.59
C SER A 238 -0.02 -2.15 3.65
N LEU A 239 1.15 -1.56 3.93
CA LEU A 239 1.97 -1.93 5.07
C LEU A 239 1.44 -1.23 6.32
N ALA A 240 1.24 -1.98 7.39
CA ALA A 240 0.68 -1.50 8.64
C ALA A 240 1.36 -2.17 9.84
N LYS A 241 1.06 -1.65 11.03
CA LYS A 241 1.34 -2.31 12.30
C LYS A 241 0.02 -2.69 12.96
N VAL A 242 -0.09 -3.94 13.37
CA VAL A 242 -1.24 -4.47 14.09
C VAL A 242 -0.72 -5.01 15.41
N GLY A 243 -1.03 -4.29 16.50
CA GLY A 243 -0.33 -4.47 17.77
C GLY A 243 1.18 -4.24 17.62
N GLN A 244 1.99 -5.22 18.01
CA GLN A 244 3.45 -5.20 17.83
C GLN A 244 3.93 -5.84 16.51
N MET A 245 3.01 -6.38 15.71
CA MET A 245 3.34 -7.13 14.50
C MET A 245 3.36 -6.21 13.28
N ASN A 246 4.36 -6.38 12.42
CA ASN A 246 4.39 -5.73 11.12
C ASN A 246 3.65 -6.61 10.12
N VAL A 247 2.75 -6.00 9.36
CA VAL A 247 1.86 -6.72 8.46
C VAL A 247 1.78 -6.02 7.12
N LEU A 248 1.59 -6.82 6.07
CA LEU A 248 1.10 -6.37 4.78
C LEU A 248 -0.38 -6.77 4.69
N LEU A 249 -1.25 -5.78 4.56
CA LEU A 249 -2.67 -5.98 4.30
C LEU A 249 -2.90 -6.07 2.80
N VAL A 250 -3.60 -7.12 2.37
CA VAL A 250 -4.11 -7.26 1.00
C VAL A 250 -5.63 -7.20 1.08
N GLN A 251 -6.21 -6.17 0.49
CA GLN A 251 -7.65 -5.87 0.55
C GLN A 251 -8.29 -6.00 -0.83
N GLY A 252 -9.61 -6.21 -0.86
CA GLY A 252 -10.39 -6.38 -2.11
C GLY A 252 -11.02 -7.77 -2.29
N PHE A 253 -11.01 -8.61 -1.26
CA PHE A 253 -11.69 -9.90 -1.26
C PHE A 253 -13.16 -9.75 -0.88
N GLU A 254 -14.05 -10.38 -1.66
CA GLU A 254 -15.50 -10.28 -1.45
C GLU A 254 -15.99 -11.06 -0.24
N ASN A 255 -15.34 -12.18 0.07
CA ASN A 255 -15.73 -13.12 1.12
C ASN A 255 -14.57 -14.03 1.54
N ALA A 256 -14.80 -14.88 2.54
CA ALA A 256 -13.83 -15.84 3.06
C ALA A 256 -13.32 -16.81 1.99
N ALA A 257 -14.20 -17.28 1.09
CA ALA A 257 -13.83 -18.20 0.03
C ALA A 257 -12.85 -17.55 -0.98
N ASP A 258 -13.05 -16.27 -1.30
CA ASP A 258 -12.18 -15.51 -2.20
C ASP A 258 -10.76 -15.35 -1.63
N VAL A 259 -10.66 -14.93 -0.37
CA VAL A 259 -9.35 -14.76 0.30
C VAL A 259 -8.64 -16.10 0.54
N LEU A 260 -9.38 -17.17 0.84
CA LEU A 260 -8.80 -18.51 1.04
C LEU A 260 -8.24 -19.07 -0.28
N ARG A 261 -8.95 -18.86 -1.40
CA ARG A 261 -8.46 -19.24 -2.73
C ARG A 261 -7.17 -18.48 -3.08
N TYR A 262 -7.15 -17.17 -2.84
CA TYR A 262 -5.95 -16.37 -3.05
C TYR A 262 -4.78 -16.88 -2.21
N ARG A 263 -5.02 -17.13 -0.91
CA ARG A 263 -4.03 -17.68 0.03
C ARG A 263 -3.49 -19.04 -0.42
N ALA A 264 -4.31 -19.88 -1.06
CA ALA A 264 -3.90 -21.20 -1.54
C ALA A 264 -3.03 -21.14 -2.81
N TRP A 265 -3.16 -20.10 -3.63
CA TRP A 265 -2.49 -20.00 -4.92
C TRP A 265 -1.28 -19.06 -4.96
N ILE A 266 -1.19 -18.12 -4.00
CA ILE A 266 -0.10 -17.16 -3.97
C ILE A 266 1.27 -17.86 -3.92
N ASN A 267 2.14 -17.46 -4.86
CA ASN A 267 3.51 -17.93 -4.94
C ASN A 267 4.39 -16.82 -5.52
N PHE A 268 5.68 -16.89 -5.24
CA PHE A 268 6.64 -15.89 -5.68
C PHE A 268 7.66 -16.52 -6.63
N GLN A 269 7.30 -16.61 -7.91
CA GLN A 269 8.11 -17.28 -8.94
C GLN A 269 8.29 -18.78 -8.66
N ASN A 270 7.17 -19.49 -8.45
CA ASN A 270 7.13 -20.91 -8.09
C ASN A 270 7.71 -21.27 -6.72
N GLN A 271 7.95 -20.29 -5.85
CA GLN A 271 8.30 -20.52 -4.44
C GLN A 271 7.09 -20.24 -3.57
N ALA A 272 6.84 -21.09 -2.57
CA ALA A 272 5.80 -20.81 -1.59
C ALA A 272 6.17 -19.55 -0.78
N PRO A 273 5.19 -18.75 -0.34
CA PRO A 273 5.47 -17.52 0.40
C PRO A 273 6.33 -17.75 1.65
N THR A 274 6.09 -18.84 2.38
CA THR A 274 6.83 -19.21 3.59
C THR A 274 8.25 -19.69 3.32
N ASP A 275 8.53 -20.22 2.13
CA ASP A 275 9.88 -20.65 1.76
C ASP A 275 10.75 -19.44 1.43
N LYS A 276 10.17 -18.46 0.70
CA LYS A 276 10.86 -17.21 0.36
C LYS A 276 10.99 -16.28 1.55
N TYR A 277 9.99 -16.26 2.43
CA TYR A 277 9.94 -15.45 3.64
C TYR A 277 9.68 -16.32 4.87
N PRO A 278 10.74 -16.89 5.47
CA PRO A 278 10.62 -17.66 6.70
C PRO A 278 9.91 -16.86 7.80
N GLY A 279 8.92 -17.49 8.46
CA GLY A 279 8.13 -16.86 9.51
C GLY A 279 6.94 -16.02 9.04
N LEU A 280 6.74 -15.86 7.72
CA LEU A 280 5.56 -15.23 7.15
C LEU A 280 4.29 -16.03 7.50
N ARG A 281 3.25 -15.35 7.99
CA ARG A 281 1.94 -15.94 8.27
C ARG A 281 0.86 -15.26 7.45
N LEU A 282 0.06 -16.05 6.75
CA LEU A 282 -1.03 -15.59 5.90
C LEU A 282 -2.36 -15.85 6.63
N ILE A 283 -2.98 -14.78 7.12
CA ILE A 283 -4.13 -14.82 8.03
C ILE A 283 -5.31 -14.07 7.41
N PRO A 284 -6.33 -14.76 6.88
CA PRO A 284 -7.61 -14.17 6.53
C PRO A 284 -8.33 -13.56 7.74
N ILE A 285 -8.80 -12.32 7.58
CA ILE A 285 -9.56 -11.60 8.60
C ILE A 285 -10.74 -10.91 7.95
N SER A 286 -11.95 -11.07 8.51
CA SER A 286 -13.11 -10.29 8.06
C SER A 286 -12.91 -8.83 8.41
N ASN A 287 -13.43 -7.92 7.58
CA ASN A 287 -13.27 -6.49 7.82
C ASN A 287 -13.90 -6.03 9.15
N ASN A 288 -14.85 -6.79 9.70
CA ASN A 288 -15.44 -6.53 11.01
C ASN A 288 -14.50 -6.91 12.19
N ASN A 289 -13.64 -7.92 12.02
CA ASN A 289 -12.73 -8.34 13.08
C ASN A 289 -11.39 -7.59 13.06
N LEU A 290 -10.98 -7.04 11.91
CA LEU A 290 -9.70 -6.33 11.77
C LEU A 290 -9.53 -5.16 12.77
N PRO A 291 -10.54 -4.29 13.00
CA PRO A 291 -10.44 -3.21 13.98
C PRO A 291 -10.23 -3.70 15.42
N LEU A 292 -10.61 -4.94 15.76
CA LEU A 292 -10.39 -5.48 17.11
C LEU A 292 -8.89 -5.68 17.39
N LEU A 293 -8.11 -6.04 16.39
CA LEU A 293 -6.65 -6.14 16.50
C LEU A 293 -5.99 -4.76 16.60
N GLU A 294 -6.55 -3.75 15.92
CA GLU A 294 -6.11 -2.35 16.06
C GLU A 294 -6.45 -1.78 17.45
N GLN A 295 -7.57 -2.22 18.04
CA GLN A 295 -8.00 -1.89 19.41
C GLN A 295 -7.22 -2.65 20.50
N GLY A 296 -6.20 -3.43 20.13
CA GLY A 296 -5.28 -4.08 21.06
C GLY A 296 -5.58 -5.55 21.38
N LEU A 297 -6.50 -6.21 20.66
CA LEU A 297 -6.68 -7.67 20.80
C LEU A 297 -5.36 -8.38 20.47
N ASP A 298 -4.92 -9.26 21.37
CA ASP A 298 -3.69 -10.05 21.18
C ASP A 298 -3.82 -10.90 19.90
N PRO A 299 -2.89 -10.76 18.93
CA PRO A 299 -2.91 -11.54 17.69
C PRO A 299 -2.92 -13.07 17.91
N SER A 300 -2.37 -13.56 19.03
CA SER A 300 -2.39 -14.99 19.38
C SER A 300 -3.80 -15.50 19.71
N LEU A 301 -4.67 -14.62 20.24
CA LEU A 301 -6.06 -14.94 20.51
C LEU A 301 -6.88 -15.00 19.23
N TYR A 302 -6.65 -14.07 18.31
CA TYR A 302 -7.25 -14.13 16.98
C TYR A 302 -6.78 -15.35 16.20
N TRP A 303 -5.52 -15.77 16.36
CA TRP A 303 -5.00 -16.98 15.73
C TRP A 303 -5.79 -18.24 16.10
N LEU A 304 -6.24 -18.37 17.36
CA LEU A 304 -7.09 -19.48 17.79
C LEU A 304 -8.46 -19.46 17.09
N PHE A 305 -9.09 -18.29 17.00
CA PHE A 305 -10.33 -18.07 16.26
C PHE A 305 -10.18 -18.38 14.76
N PHE A 306 -9.05 -17.98 14.17
CA PHE A 306 -8.73 -18.30 12.77
C PHE A 306 -8.64 -19.82 12.55
N LEU A 307 -7.95 -20.54 13.44
CA LEU A 307 -7.84 -22.00 13.34
C LEU A 307 -9.20 -22.69 13.43
N ASP A 308 -10.07 -22.26 14.35
CA ASP A 308 -11.39 -22.87 14.56
C ASP A 308 -12.34 -22.70 13.36
N HIS A 309 -12.23 -21.58 12.63
CA HIS A 309 -13.23 -21.20 11.63
C HIS A 309 -12.77 -21.21 10.17
N TYR A 310 -11.47 -21.02 9.91
CA TYR A 310 -10.94 -20.84 8.54
C TYR A 310 -9.99 -21.95 8.09
N THR A 311 -9.65 -22.89 8.99
CA THR A 311 -8.88 -24.08 8.59
C THR A 311 -9.82 -25.26 8.38
N PRO A 312 -9.77 -25.95 7.23
CA PRO A 312 -10.58 -27.14 7.01
C PRO A 312 -10.23 -28.21 8.05
N SER A 313 -11.23 -28.87 8.63
CA SER A 313 -11.05 -30.02 9.52
C SER A 313 -10.61 -31.29 8.80
N GLU A 314 -10.58 -31.31 7.46
CA GLU A 314 -10.13 -32.44 6.64
C GLU A 314 -9.29 -31.98 5.43
N PRO A 315 -8.30 -32.80 4.99
CA PRO A 315 -7.44 -32.45 3.85
C PRO A 315 -8.26 -32.43 2.56
N ILE A 316 -8.09 -31.37 1.78
CA ILE A 316 -8.56 -31.31 0.40
C ILE A 316 -7.72 -32.32 -0.38
N ILE A 317 -8.30 -33.49 -0.67
CA ILE A 317 -7.70 -34.54 -1.49
C ILE A 317 -7.44 -33.95 -2.89
N PRO A 318 -6.27 -34.22 -3.50
CA PRO A 318 -5.76 -33.54 -4.70
C PRO A 318 -6.66 -33.63 -5.94
#